data_AF-A0A7X4CCX0-F1
#
_entry.id   AF-A0A7X4CCX0-F1
#
_cell.length_a   1.000
_cell.length_b   1.000
_cell.length_c   1.000
_cell.angle_alpha   90.00
_cell.angle_beta   90.00
_cell.angle_gamma   90.00
#
_symmetry.space_group_name_H-M   'P 1'
#
loop_
_entity.id
_entity.type
_entity.pdbx_description
1 polymer ?
#
loop_
_entity_poly.entity_id
_entity_poly.type
_entity_poly.pdbx_seq_one_letter_code
_entity_poly.pdbx_strand_id
1 'polypeptide(L)'
;MKIGIAKEIKDHEFRVALTPEGVDEVVRNGHEVWVETTAGQGADFPDDSYRAVGARIASSAEELFDRVETILKVKEPLASEIASLQPRHTLFTFLHLASSKPLTEALMKSGCTAIAYETMEDEKGHLPMLLPMSQIAGKLAVQIGAHYLERTQGGKGILLGGLPGVSRGHVVILGAGGVGSNAVEVALGIGARVTVIGNDMSQLQRLQERFGNNLT
;
A
#
# COMPACT_ATOMS: atom_id res chain seq x y z
N MET A 1 -14.38 -5.31 21.00
CA MET A 1 -13.21 -6.18 20.73
C MET A 1 -11.93 -5.44 21.11
N LYS A 2 -10.79 -6.15 21.25
CA LYS A 2 -9.48 -5.53 21.46
C LYS A 2 -8.64 -5.59 20.18
N ILE A 3 -8.35 -4.43 19.60
CA ILE A 3 -7.68 -4.27 18.32
C ILE A 3 -6.31 -3.64 18.56
N GLY A 4 -5.26 -4.22 17.99
CA GLY A 4 -3.89 -3.74 18.07
C GLY A 4 -3.40 -3.22 16.73
N ILE A 5 -2.71 -2.08 16.74
CA ILE A 5 -2.01 -1.52 15.59
C ILE A 5 -0.52 -1.67 15.87
N ALA A 6 0.10 -2.66 15.24
CA ALA A 6 1.52 -2.97 15.44
C ALA A 6 2.39 -2.01 14.62
N LYS A 7 3.57 -1.69 15.14
CA LYS A 7 4.57 -0.93 14.40
C LYS A 7 5.10 -1.77 13.25
N GLU A 8 5.27 -1.14 12.10
CA GLU A 8 5.95 -1.80 10.99
C GLU A 8 7.46 -1.86 11.23
N ILE A 9 8.01 -3.06 11.04
CA ILE A 9 9.44 -3.35 11.26
C ILE A 9 10.15 -3.75 9.97
N LYS A 10 9.42 -3.81 8.84
CA LYS A 10 10.03 -4.06 7.54
C LYS A 10 10.81 -2.83 7.11
N ASP A 11 11.99 -3.07 6.52
CA ASP A 11 12.86 -2.00 6.05
C ASP A 11 12.11 -1.04 5.11
N HIS A 12 12.29 0.26 5.33
CA HIS A 12 11.61 1.36 4.62
C HIS A 12 10.08 1.30 4.58
N GLU A 13 9.44 0.61 5.54
CA GLU A 13 7.99 0.70 5.74
C GLU A 13 7.67 1.79 6.77
N PHE A 14 7.13 2.90 6.29
CA PHE A 14 6.80 4.07 7.12
C PHE A 14 5.31 4.22 7.38
N ARG A 15 4.47 3.41 6.74
CA ARG A 15 3.01 3.48 6.92
C ARG A 15 2.60 2.80 8.23
N VAL A 16 1.37 3.09 8.64
CA VAL A 16 0.69 2.48 9.78
C VAL A 16 -0.69 1.99 9.35
N ALA A 17 -1.17 0.89 9.93
CA ALA A 17 -2.38 0.22 9.47
C ALA A 17 -3.66 1.03 9.69
N LEU A 18 -3.66 1.97 10.65
CA LEU A 18 -4.79 2.84 10.93
C LEU A 18 -4.32 4.22 11.41
N THR A 19 -4.92 5.27 10.86
CA THR A 19 -4.67 6.66 11.27
C THR A 19 -5.42 7.00 12.56
N PRO A 20 -5.12 8.10 13.25
CA PRO A 20 -5.90 8.56 14.40
C PRO A 20 -7.39 8.70 14.11
N GLU A 21 -7.79 9.16 12.93
CA GLU A 21 -9.20 9.27 12.53
C GLU A 21 -9.87 7.90 12.40
N GLY A 22 -9.17 6.90 11.85
CA GLY A 22 -9.67 5.54 11.82
C GLY A 22 -9.80 4.94 13.21
N VAL A 23 -8.87 5.25 14.11
CA VAL A 23 -8.92 4.81 15.51
C VAL A 23 -10.09 5.44 16.25
N ASP A 24 -10.33 6.74 16.07
CA ASP A 24 -11.46 7.48 16.63
C ASP A 24 -12.80 6.81 16.29
N GLU A 25 -12.98 6.42 15.02
CA GLU A 25 -14.18 5.70 14.57
C GLU A 25 -14.30 4.33 15.26
N VAL A 26 -13.22 3.56 15.33
CA VAL A 26 -13.23 2.24 15.98
C VAL A 26 -13.54 2.36 17.48
N VAL A 27 -12.97 3.36 18.16
CA VAL A 27 -13.23 3.64 19.58
C VAL A 27 -14.69 4.07 19.80
N ARG A 28 -15.23 4.96 18.95
CA ARG A 28 -16.63 5.39 19.01
C ARG A 28 -17.63 4.24 18.84
N ASN A 29 -17.26 3.22 18.08
CA ASN A 29 -18.05 1.99 17.92
C ASN A 29 -17.90 1.00 19.11
N GLY A 30 -17.24 1.41 20.21
CA GLY A 30 -17.17 0.64 21.46
C GLY A 30 -16.05 -0.41 21.50
N HIS A 31 -15.08 -0.33 20.59
CA HIS A 31 -13.90 -1.20 20.60
C HIS A 31 -12.75 -0.58 21.40
N GLU A 32 -11.91 -1.42 22.00
CA GLU A 32 -10.69 -0.99 22.67
C GLU A 32 -9.53 -1.08 21.66
N VAL A 33 -8.85 0.04 21.43
CA VAL A 33 -7.72 0.12 20.50
C VAL A 33 -6.42 0.31 21.26
N TRP A 34 -5.44 -0.54 20.96
CA TRP A 34 -4.07 -0.41 21.38
C TRP A 34 -3.17 -0.10 20.18
N VAL A 35 -2.21 0.78 20.37
CA VAL A 35 -1.22 1.16 19.36
C VAL A 35 0.16 0.94 19.96
N GLU A 36 1.04 0.24 19.26
CA GLU A 36 2.44 0.17 19.69
C GLU A 36 3.08 1.56 19.64
N THR A 37 3.84 1.92 20.68
CA THR A 37 4.54 3.21 20.73
C THR A 37 5.35 3.44 19.46
N THR A 38 5.30 4.66 18.92
CA THR A 38 5.95 5.07 17.68
C THR A 38 5.46 4.40 16.40
N ALA A 39 4.39 3.58 16.42
CA ALA A 39 3.87 2.90 15.23
C ALA A 39 3.47 3.87 14.12
N GLY A 40 2.87 5.02 14.46
CA GLY A 40 2.45 6.02 13.48
C GLY A 40 3.50 7.07 13.12
N GLN A 41 4.68 7.05 13.75
CA GLN A 41 5.65 8.14 13.61
C GLN A 41 6.16 8.31 12.18
N GLY A 42 6.33 7.22 11.42
CA GLY A 42 6.74 7.26 10.01
C GLY A 42 5.68 7.87 9.08
N ALA A 43 4.43 7.94 9.53
CA ALA A 43 3.30 8.51 8.82
C ALA A 43 2.87 9.87 9.42
N ASP A 44 3.75 10.51 10.21
CA ASP A 44 3.50 11.78 10.91
C ASP A 44 2.33 11.74 11.90
N PHE A 45 2.08 10.58 12.51
CA PHE A 45 1.10 10.42 13.61
C PHE A 45 1.82 10.09 14.92
N PRO A 46 2.13 11.09 15.78
CA PRO A 46 2.76 10.84 17.08
C PRO A 46 1.79 10.12 18.03
N ASP A 47 2.32 9.42 19.03
CA ASP A 47 1.53 8.68 20.03
C ASP A 47 0.41 9.52 20.67
N ASP A 48 0.67 10.82 20.89
CA ASP A 48 -0.32 11.74 21.47
C ASP A 48 -1.57 11.93 20.61
N SER A 49 -1.44 11.85 19.27
CA SER A 49 -2.60 11.90 18.38
C SER A 49 -3.51 10.68 18.55
N TYR A 50 -2.94 9.51 18.83
CA TYR A 50 -3.69 8.29 19.13
C TYR A 50 -4.31 8.33 20.53
N ARG A 51 -3.58 8.83 21.53
CA ARG A 51 -4.12 9.03 22.89
C ARG A 51 -5.32 9.99 22.88
N ALA A 52 -5.24 11.06 22.09
CA ALA A 52 -6.29 12.08 21.99
C ALA A 52 -7.63 11.52 21.49
N VAL A 53 -7.61 10.43 20.71
CA VAL A 53 -8.81 9.75 20.19
C VAL A 53 -9.20 8.50 20.99
N GLY A 54 -8.63 8.33 22.18
CA GLY A 54 -9.01 7.26 23.10
C GLY A 54 -8.26 5.94 22.92
N ALA A 55 -7.20 5.90 22.10
CA ALA A 55 -6.34 4.75 22.00
C ALA A 55 -5.44 4.60 23.23
N ARG A 56 -5.10 3.36 23.57
CA ARG A 56 -4.06 3.02 24.54
C ARG A 56 -2.74 2.81 23.81
N ILE A 57 -1.63 3.24 24.40
CA ILE A 57 -0.31 3.05 23.82
C ILE A 57 0.39 1.89 24.55
N ALA A 58 0.70 0.82 23.81
CA ALA A 58 1.55 -0.26 24.28
C ALA A 58 3.02 0.17 24.23
N SER A 59 3.79 -0.14 25.25
CA SER A 59 5.21 0.17 25.36
C SER A 59 6.10 -0.71 24.47
N SER A 60 5.58 -1.85 24.01
CA SER A 60 6.28 -2.80 23.14
C SER A 60 5.30 -3.60 22.27
N ALA A 61 5.82 -4.23 21.22
CA ALA A 61 5.07 -5.22 20.43
C ALA A 61 4.59 -6.41 21.28
N GLU A 62 5.40 -6.87 22.25
CA GLU A 62 5.03 -7.94 23.17
C GLU A 62 3.79 -7.56 24.00
N GLU A 63 3.80 -6.37 24.61
CA GLU A 63 2.64 -5.86 25.34
C GLU A 63 1.41 -5.77 24.42
N LEU A 64 1.59 -5.24 23.21
CA LEU A 64 0.48 -5.12 22.25
C LEU A 64 -0.14 -6.49 21.98
N PHE A 65 0.66 -7.49 21.60
CA PHE A 65 0.19 -8.82 21.22
C PHE A 65 -0.43 -9.58 22.41
N ASP A 66 0.00 -9.31 23.64
CA ASP A 66 -0.62 -9.89 24.83
C ASP A 66 -1.99 -9.29 25.17
N ARG A 67 -2.24 -8.04 24.78
CA ARG A 67 -3.46 -7.30 25.15
C ARG A 67 -4.59 -7.48 24.16
N VAL A 68 -4.32 -7.83 22.90
CA VAL A 68 -5.29 -7.74 21.80
C VAL A 68 -5.65 -9.09 21.20
N GLU A 69 -6.76 -9.10 20.45
CA GLU A 69 -7.27 -10.28 19.73
C GLU A 69 -7.13 -10.10 18.23
N THR A 70 -7.28 -8.87 17.73
CA THR A 70 -7.11 -8.55 16.30
C THR A 70 -5.90 -7.66 16.14
N ILE A 71 -4.99 -8.00 15.23
CA ILE A 71 -3.77 -7.26 14.94
C ILE A 71 -3.86 -6.72 13.51
N LEU A 72 -3.80 -5.40 13.39
CA LEU A 72 -3.77 -4.68 12.12
C LEU A 72 -2.32 -4.32 11.79
N LYS A 73 -1.91 -4.63 10.57
CA LYS A 73 -0.60 -4.32 10.01
C LYS A 73 -0.74 -3.86 8.55
N VAL A 74 0.32 -3.26 8.03
CA VAL A 74 0.48 -2.94 6.60
C VAL A 74 1.15 -4.10 5.88
N LYS A 75 2.26 -4.62 6.41
CA LYS A 75 3.05 -5.67 5.74
C LYS A 75 2.91 -7.03 6.40
N GLU A 76 3.39 -8.04 5.70
CA GLU A 76 3.45 -9.39 6.21
C GLU A 76 4.33 -9.44 7.48
N PRO A 77 3.96 -10.24 8.49
CA PRO A 77 4.73 -10.30 9.72
C PRO A 77 6.09 -10.93 9.47
N LEU A 78 7.12 -10.41 10.13
CA LEU A 78 8.46 -11.01 10.11
C LEU A 78 8.56 -12.12 11.18
N ALA A 79 9.65 -12.90 11.12
CA ALA A 79 9.84 -14.06 12.00
C ALA A 79 9.68 -13.75 13.49
N SER A 80 10.14 -12.57 13.94
CA SER A 80 10.00 -12.12 15.33
C SER A 80 8.54 -11.87 15.74
N GLU A 81 7.74 -11.31 14.84
CA GLU A 81 6.31 -11.04 15.10
C GLU A 81 5.50 -12.34 15.04
N ILE A 82 5.83 -13.25 14.13
CA ILE A 82 5.17 -14.57 14.02
C ILE A 82 5.36 -15.37 15.30
N ALA A 83 6.51 -15.28 15.97
CA ALA A 83 6.77 -15.96 17.23
C ALA A 83 5.83 -15.51 18.37
N SER A 84 5.29 -14.29 18.29
CA SER A 84 4.32 -13.74 19.24
C SER A 84 2.87 -14.04 18.85
N LEU A 85 2.62 -14.59 17.66
CA LEU A 85 1.27 -14.97 17.24
C LEU A 85 0.78 -16.21 17.98
N GLN A 86 -0.51 -16.20 18.32
CA GLN A 86 -1.17 -17.27 19.06
C GLN A 86 -2.52 -17.59 18.41
N PRO A 87 -3.15 -18.75 18.69
CA PRO A 87 -4.42 -19.13 18.08
C PRO A 87 -5.58 -18.16 18.32
N ARG A 88 -5.52 -17.36 19.39
CA ARG A 88 -6.51 -16.30 19.65
C ARG A 88 -6.44 -15.14 18.67
N HIS A 89 -5.31 -14.96 17.98
CA HIS A 89 -5.08 -13.78 17.15
C HIS A 89 -5.75 -13.91 15.79
N THR A 90 -6.38 -12.81 15.38
CA THR A 90 -6.74 -12.52 14.00
C THR A 90 -5.75 -11.50 13.46
N LEU A 91 -4.87 -11.91 12.55
CA LEU A 91 -3.96 -11.03 11.83
C LEU A 91 -4.63 -10.53 10.55
N PHE A 92 -4.68 -9.21 10.36
CA PHE A 92 -5.30 -8.60 9.18
C PHE A 92 -4.32 -7.61 8.54
N THR A 93 -3.73 -8.00 7.40
CA THR A 93 -2.60 -7.28 6.74
C THR A 93 -2.40 -7.74 5.28
N PHE A 94 -1.48 -7.13 4.52
CA PHE A 94 -0.98 -7.73 3.27
C PHE A 94 -0.08 -8.93 3.58
N LEU A 95 -0.30 -10.08 2.95
CA LEU A 95 0.45 -11.31 3.28
C LEU A 95 1.31 -11.85 2.13
N HIS A 96 0.84 -11.72 0.90
CA HIS A 96 1.49 -12.23 -0.32
C HIS A 96 1.91 -13.71 -0.21
N LEU A 97 1.08 -14.55 0.42
CA LEU A 97 1.44 -15.92 0.82
C LEU A 97 1.96 -16.79 -0.33
N ALA A 98 1.38 -16.66 -1.52
CA ALA A 98 1.80 -17.42 -2.71
C ALA A 98 3.27 -17.18 -3.09
N SER A 99 3.87 -16.05 -2.68
CA SER A 99 5.27 -15.72 -2.93
C SER A 99 6.23 -16.22 -1.84
N SER A 100 5.72 -16.70 -0.70
CA SER A 100 6.54 -17.07 0.46
C SER A 100 5.98 -18.30 1.18
N LYS A 101 6.51 -19.47 0.78
CA LYS A 101 6.26 -20.73 1.49
C LYS A 101 6.67 -20.67 2.98
N PRO A 102 7.85 -20.12 3.37
CA PRO A 102 8.23 -20.04 4.78
C PRO A 102 7.24 -19.25 5.64
N LEU A 103 6.76 -18.09 5.14
CA LEU A 103 5.74 -17.31 5.84
C LEU A 103 4.45 -18.10 6.01
N THR A 104 3.99 -18.74 4.93
CA THR A 104 2.76 -19.55 4.93
C THR A 104 2.84 -20.66 5.99
N GLU A 105 3.92 -21.43 6.00
CA GLU A 105 4.11 -22.51 6.99
C GLU A 105 4.23 -21.99 8.42
N ALA A 106 4.86 -20.83 8.62
CA ALA A 106 4.99 -20.23 9.94
C ALA A 106 3.65 -19.73 10.49
N LEU A 107 2.82 -19.10 9.66
CA LEU A 107 1.45 -18.72 10.04
C LEU A 107 0.59 -19.94 10.35
N MET A 108 0.66 -21.00 9.53
CA MET A 108 -0.01 -22.27 9.81
C MET A 108 0.38 -22.85 11.18
N LYS A 109 1.68 -22.82 11.53
CA LYS A 109 2.18 -23.30 12.82
C LYS A 109 1.70 -22.46 14.00
N SER A 110 1.56 -21.15 13.83
CA SER A 110 1.08 -20.25 14.89
C SER A 110 -0.38 -20.52 15.30
N GLY A 111 -1.17 -21.12 14.39
CA GLY A 111 -2.60 -21.37 14.60
C GLY A 111 -3.47 -20.12 14.57
N CYS A 112 -2.91 -18.93 14.30
CA CYS A 112 -3.69 -17.70 14.18
C CYS A 112 -4.61 -17.73 12.96
N THR A 113 -5.69 -16.95 12.99
CA THR A 113 -6.46 -16.65 11.79
C THR A 113 -5.79 -15.51 11.04
N ALA A 114 -5.43 -15.69 9.77
CA ALA A 114 -4.77 -14.67 8.96
C ALA A 114 -5.64 -14.29 7.76
N ILE A 115 -5.99 -13.01 7.66
CA ILE A 115 -6.81 -12.44 6.58
C ILE A 115 -5.91 -11.53 5.74
N ALA A 116 -5.80 -11.83 4.45
CA ALA A 116 -4.96 -11.09 3.51
C ALA A 116 -5.75 -9.95 2.87
N TYR A 117 -5.24 -8.71 2.94
CA TYR A 117 -5.85 -7.56 2.26
C TYR A 117 -5.98 -7.79 0.75
N GLU A 118 -4.92 -8.30 0.11
CA GLU A 118 -4.86 -8.45 -1.34
C GLU A 118 -5.75 -9.55 -1.91
N THR A 119 -6.42 -10.35 -1.07
CA THR A 119 -7.37 -11.38 -1.49
C THR A 119 -8.80 -11.07 -1.08
N MET A 120 -9.06 -9.89 -0.49
CA MET A 120 -10.43 -9.45 -0.26
C MET A 120 -11.05 -9.01 -1.57
N GLU A 121 -12.11 -9.70 -1.96
CA GLU A 121 -12.79 -9.54 -3.24
C GLU A 121 -14.22 -9.04 -3.02
N ASP A 122 -14.66 -8.07 -3.81
CA ASP A 122 -16.06 -7.63 -3.85
C ASP A 122 -16.94 -8.58 -4.69
N GLU A 123 -18.26 -8.37 -4.69
CA GLU A 123 -19.19 -9.20 -5.46
C GLU A 123 -18.95 -9.22 -6.98
N LYS A 124 -18.15 -8.27 -7.50
CA LYS A 124 -17.83 -8.10 -8.92
C LYS A 124 -16.43 -8.60 -9.26
N GLY A 125 -15.69 -9.15 -8.30
CA GLY A 125 -14.34 -9.66 -8.50
C GLY A 125 -13.23 -8.62 -8.38
N HIS A 126 -13.50 -7.43 -7.85
CA HIS A 126 -12.48 -6.42 -7.63
C HIS A 126 -11.79 -6.60 -6.28
N LEU A 127 -10.56 -6.11 -6.17
CA LEU A 127 -9.75 -6.14 -4.95
C LEU A 127 -9.69 -4.73 -4.32
N PRO A 128 -10.71 -4.30 -3.55
CA PRO A 128 -10.82 -2.93 -3.05
C PRO A 128 -9.66 -2.53 -2.14
N MET A 129 -9.12 -3.45 -1.35
CA MET A 129 -7.99 -3.15 -0.45
C MET A 129 -6.66 -2.98 -1.20
N LEU A 130 -6.52 -3.61 -2.37
CA LEU A 130 -5.32 -3.51 -3.21
C LEU A 130 -5.36 -2.29 -4.14
N LEU A 131 -6.56 -1.82 -4.49
CA LEU A 131 -6.76 -0.75 -5.48
C LEU A 131 -6.04 0.57 -5.11
N PRO A 132 -6.16 1.12 -3.89
CA PRO A 132 -5.46 2.36 -3.52
C PRO A 132 -3.94 2.24 -3.68
N MET A 133 -3.36 1.10 -3.30
CA MET A 133 -1.93 0.87 -3.43
C MET A 133 -1.49 0.79 -4.89
N SER A 134 -2.32 0.17 -5.73
CA SER A 134 -2.09 0.12 -7.19
C SER A 134 -2.10 1.51 -7.81
N GLN A 135 -3.01 2.39 -7.37
CA GLN A 135 -3.09 3.77 -7.85
C GLN A 135 -1.84 4.56 -7.45
N ILE A 136 -1.44 4.49 -6.17
CA ILE A 136 -0.22 5.15 -5.67
C ILE A 136 1.01 4.66 -6.44
N ALA A 137 1.17 3.35 -6.59
CA ALA A 137 2.30 2.77 -7.31
C ALA A 137 2.38 3.25 -8.77
N GLY A 138 1.24 3.29 -9.48
CA GLY A 138 1.18 3.79 -10.85
C GLY A 138 1.61 5.25 -10.97
N LYS A 139 1.14 6.12 -10.06
CA LYS A 139 1.48 7.54 -10.05
C LYS A 139 2.96 7.77 -9.70
N LEU A 140 3.45 7.11 -8.66
CA LEU A 140 4.85 7.20 -8.22
C LEU A 140 5.82 6.68 -9.29
N ALA A 141 5.48 5.62 -10.02
CA ALA A 141 6.34 5.06 -11.05
C ALA A 141 6.79 6.10 -12.09
N VAL A 142 5.88 7.00 -12.49
CA VAL A 142 6.21 8.07 -13.44
C VAL A 142 7.06 9.15 -12.80
N GLN A 143 6.76 9.56 -11.56
CA GLN A 143 7.55 10.57 -10.84
C GLN A 143 8.99 10.08 -10.62
N ILE A 144 9.15 8.84 -10.17
CA ILE A 144 10.45 8.20 -9.96
C ILE A 144 11.17 8.01 -11.30
N GLY A 145 10.47 7.57 -12.34
CA GLY A 145 11.04 7.43 -13.68
C GLY A 145 11.53 8.76 -14.24
N ALA A 146 10.79 9.85 -14.04
CA ALA A 146 11.21 11.20 -14.43
C ALA A 146 12.48 11.65 -13.71
N HIS A 147 12.57 11.41 -12.39
CA HIS A 147 13.76 11.69 -11.62
C HIS A 147 14.99 10.94 -12.15
N TYR A 148 14.85 9.64 -12.42
CA TYR A 148 15.96 8.83 -12.96
C TYR A 148 16.28 9.12 -14.43
N LEU A 149 15.46 9.89 -15.16
CA LEU A 149 15.83 10.40 -16.48
C LEU A 149 16.81 11.58 -16.40
N GLU A 150 16.92 12.26 -15.25
CA GLU A 150 17.85 13.37 -15.06
C GLU A 150 19.32 12.94 -15.22
N ARG A 151 20.15 13.82 -15.79
CA ARG A 151 21.56 13.50 -16.05
C ARG A 151 22.36 13.30 -14.76
N THR A 152 22.01 14.04 -13.71
CA THR A 152 22.58 13.95 -12.35
C THR A 152 22.32 12.60 -11.68
N GLN A 153 21.23 11.92 -12.05
CA GLN A 153 20.92 10.56 -11.60
C GLN A 153 21.50 9.48 -12.52
N GLY A 154 22.32 9.86 -13.52
CA GLY A 154 22.88 8.94 -14.52
C GLY A 154 21.98 8.69 -15.74
N GLY A 155 20.81 9.31 -15.78
CA GLY A 155 19.86 9.20 -16.88
C GLY A 155 20.31 9.89 -18.18
N LYS A 156 19.42 9.87 -19.16
CA LYS A 156 19.65 10.44 -20.50
C LYS A 156 19.51 11.96 -20.57
N GLY A 157 19.09 12.62 -19.48
CA GLY A 157 18.79 14.06 -19.46
C GLY A 157 17.53 14.42 -20.25
N ILE A 158 16.51 13.56 -20.23
CA ILE A 158 15.26 13.78 -20.98
C ILE A 158 14.22 14.43 -20.08
N LEU A 159 13.75 15.61 -20.45
CA LEU A 159 12.57 16.23 -19.86
C LEU A 159 11.31 15.62 -20.50
N LEU A 160 10.50 14.90 -19.70
CA LEU A 160 9.31 14.20 -20.21
C LEU A 160 8.34 15.12 -20.95
N GLY A 161 8.06 16.30 -20.41
CA GLY A 161 7.12 17.27 -21.01
C GLY A 161 7.64 17.97 -22.28
N GLY A 162 8.94 17.88 -22.57
CA GLY A 162 9.57 18.64 -23.65
C GLY A 162 9.38 20.15 -23.51
N LEU A 163 9.57 20.87 -24.61
CA LEU A 163 9.38 22.32 -24.75
C LEU A 163 8.93 22.61 -26.20
N PRO A 164 8.37 23.78 -26.51
CA PRO A 164 8.13 24.17 -27.91
C PRO A 164 9.41 24.04 -28.76
N GLY A 165 9.34 23.24 -29.83
CA GLY A 165 10.49 22.93 -30.69
C GLY A 165 11.38 21.77 -30.21
N VAL A 166 11.07 21.14 -29.07
CA VAL A 166 11.81 20.00 -28.50
C VAL A 166 10.89 18.80 -28.31
N SER A 167 11.31 17.64 -28.78
CA SER A 167 10.54 16.39 -28.64
C SER A 167 10.25 16.06 -27.18
N ARG A 168 9.03 15.58 -26.93
CA ARG A 168 8.61 15.04 -25.63
C ARG A 168 9.30 13.70 -25.35
N GLY A 169 9.48 13.39 -24.07
CA GLY A 169 9.87 12.05 -23.65
C GLY A 169 8.80 11.02 -24.01
N HIS A 170 9.22 9.78 -24.25
CA HIS A 170 8.31 8.68 -24.57
C HIS A 170 8.26 7.68 -23.41
N VAL A 171 7.06 7.50 -22.85
CA VAL A 171 6.76 6.55 -21.79
C VAL A 171 6.00 5.38 -22.39
N VAL A 172 6.51 4.16 -22.19
CA VAL A 172 5.84 2.93 -22.59
C VAL A 172 5.38 2.20 -21.33
N ILE A 173 4.09 1.89 -21.26
CA ILE A 173 3.44 1.25 -20.12
C ILE A 173 2.95 -0.13 -20.56
N LEU A 174 3.41 -1.17 -19.87
CA LEU A 174 3.00 -2.56 -20.11
C LEU A 174 1.92 -2.94 -19.08
N GLY A 175 0.67 -3.01 -19.54
CA GLY A 175 -0.52 -3.33 -18.74
C GLY A 175 -1.46 -2.13 -18.59
N ALA A 176 -2.77 -2.38 -18.77
CA ALA A 176 -3.83 -1.37 -18.72
C ALA A 176 -4.70 -1.46 -17.45
N GLY A 177 -4.25 -2.21 -16.43
CA GLY A 177 -4.94 -2.35 -15.14
C GLY A 177 -4.83 -1.10 -14.25
N GLY A 178 -5.12 -1.26 -12.95
CA GLY A 178 -5.14 -0.15 -11.98
C GLY A 178 -3.82 0.63 -11.92
N VAL A 179 -2.67 -0.06 -11.90
CA VAL A 179 -1.34 0.57 -11.91
C VAL A 179 -1.10 1.33 -13.21
N GLY A 180 -1.24 0.65 -14.36
CA GLY A 180 -0.98 1.24 -15.67
C GLY A 180 -1.86 2.45 -15.97
N SER A 181 -3.16 2.37 -15.66
CA SER A 181 -4.11 3.46 -15.83
C SER A 181 -3.71 4.73 -15.08
N ASN A 182 -3.16 4.58 -13.87
CA ASN A 182 -2.71 5.72 -13.06
C ASN A 182 -1.34 6.25 -13.52
N ALA A 183 -0.48 5.39 -14.04
CA ALA A 183 0.76 5.82 -14.70
C ALA A 183 0.46 6.62 -15.97
N VAL A 184 -0.53 6.21 -16.78
CA VAL A 184 -0.98 6.97 -17.96
C VAL A 184 -1.41 8.38 -17.57
N GLU A 185 -2.25 8.51 -16.54
CA GLU A 185 -2.75 9.79 -16.04
C GLU A 185 -1.60 10.77 -15.72
N VAL A 186 -0.60 10.32 -14.97
CA VAL A 186 0.54 11.16 -14.58
C VAL A 186 1.47 11.45 -15.76
N ALA A 187 1.77 10.46 -16.59
CA ALA A 187 2.66 10.63 -17.74
C ALA A 187 2.08 11.63 -18.76
N LEU A 188 0.78 11.54 -19.04
CA LEU A 188 0.08 12.52 -19.88
C LEU A 188 0.01 13.89 -19.22
N GLY A 189 -0.24 13.95 -17.90
CA GLY A 189 -0.28 15.20 -17.15
C GLY A 189 1.05 15.97 -17.16
N ILE A 190 2.18 15.25 -17.18
CA ILE A 190 3.53 15.84 -17.33
C ILE A 190 3.83 16.24 -18.79
N GLY A 191 2.97 15.86 -19.74
CA GLY A 191 3.12 16.18 -21.15
C GLY A 191 3.98 15.19 -21.93
N ALA A 192 4.21 13.99 -21.40
CA ALA A 192 4.93 12.95 -22.14
C ALA A 192 4.11 12.42 -23.32
N ARG A 193 4.79 11.79 -24.28
CA ARG A 193 4.14 10.87 -25.23
C ARG A 193 3.98 9.52 -24.54
N VAL A 194 2.81 8.90 -24.60
CA VAL A 194 2.52 7.65 -23.89
C VAL A 194 2.06 6.57 -24.84
N THR A 195 2.62 5.37 -24.70
CA THR A 195 2.13 4.15 -25.35
C THR A 195 1.74 3.11 -24.32
N VAL A 196 0.56 2.49 -24.46
CA VAL A 196 0.10 1.41 -23.57
C VAL A 196 -0.01 0.11 -24.33
N ILE A 197 0.60 -0.94 -23.79
CA ILE A 197 0.54 -2.28 -24.37
C ILE A 197 -0.18 -3.19 -23.38
N GLY A 198 -1.27 -3.83 -23.81
CA GLY A 198 -2.05 -4.75 -22.99
C GLY A 198 -2.69 -5.85 -23.83
N ASN A 199 -3.12 -6.91 -23.18
CA ASN A 199 -3.84 -8.03 -23.82
C ASN A 199 -5.37 -7.94 -23.66
N ASP A 200 -5.86 -7.12 -22.73
CA ASP A 200 -7.29 -6.88 -22.51
C ASP A 200 -7.76 -5.66 -23.31
N MET A 201 -8.45 -5.92 -24.42
CA MET A 201 -9.00 -4.88 -25.29
C MET A 201 -10.02 -3.98 -24.58
N SER A 202 -10.76 -4.49 -23.60
CA SER A 202 -11.73 -3.69 -22.86
C SER A 202 -11.04 -2.65 -21.98
N GLN A 203 -9.89 -3.00 -21.38
CA GLN A 203 -9.09 -2.07 -20.58
C GLN A 203 -8.45 -1.00 -21.47
N LEU A 204 -7.90 -1.39 -22.61
CA LEU A 204 -7.32 -0.46 -23.58
C LEU A 204 -8.38 0.52 -24.11
N GLN A 205 -9.58 0.02 -24.44
CA GLN A 205 -10.69 0.88 -24.87
C GLN A 205 -11.09 1.88 -23.78
N ARG A 206 -11.21 1.46 -22.52
CA ARG A 206 -11.51 2.37 -21.40
C ARG A 206 -10.47 3.48 -21.26
N LEU A 207 -9.18 3.14 -21.46
CA LEU A 207 -8.12 4.16 -21.44
C LEU A 207 -8.24 5.12 -22.63
N GLN A 208 -8.51 4.61 -23.82
CA GLN A 208 -8.70 5.43 -25.02
C GLN A 208 -9.90 6.38 -24.87
N GLU A 209 -11.02 5.90 -24.34
CA GLU A 209 -12.21 6.72 -24.09
C GLU A 209 -11.93 7.82 -23.06
N ARG A 210 -11.13 7.52 -22.03
CA ARG A 210 -10.80 8.46 -20.96
C ARG A 210 -9.76 9.51 -21.35
N PHE A 211 -8.71 9.12 -22.08
CA PHE A 211 -7.55 9.98 -22.34
C PHE A 211 -7.43 10.45 -23.80
N GLY A 212 -8.25 9.90 -24.70
CA GLY A 212 -8.35 10.31 -26.09
C GLY A 212 -7.06 10.10 -26.89
N ASN A 213 -6.89 10.91 -27.93
CA ASN A 213 -5.86 10.74 -28.97
C ASN A 213 -4.41 10.99 -28.50
N ASN A 214 -4.19 11.36 -27.24
CA ASN A 214 -2.85 11.53 -26.69
C ASN A 214 -2.22 10.19 -26.25
N LEU A 215 -3.02 9.12 -26.26
CA LEU A 215 -2.61 7.75 -25.98
C LEU A 215 -2.43 6.99 -27.31
N THR A 216 -1.34 6.22 -27.41
CA THR A 216 -1.09 5.30 -28.54
C THR A 216 -1.06 3.86 -28.08
#